data_AF-A0A9X2BMG2-F1
#
_entry.id   AF-A0A9X2BMG2-F1
#
_cell.length_a   1.000
_cell.length_b   1.000
_cell.length_c   1.000
_cell.angle_alpha   90.00
_cell.angle_beta   90.00
_cell.angle_gamma   90.00
#
_symmetry.space_group_name_H-M   'P 1'
#
loop_
_entity.id
_entity.type
_entity.pdbx_description
1 polymer ?
#
loop_
_entity_poly.entity_id
_entity_poly.type
_entity_poly.pdbx_seq_one_letter_code
_entity_poly.pdbx_strand_id
1 'polypeptide(L)'
;MQNKELLQSYHMAGLFTLTLRLVIGWTYFSAFWRRLILENKLDPDTAGYIGEKFNHFLPNALGIKPIIEYLVTTPDALWWAMAVFTIVEAIVGLFIMMGLFTRLMSIGVFSLAMGILLGSGWLGTTCLDEWQIGVLGVASGFTIFLSGSGKYSLDYFLQTKNYKITKHPIFSWLGSGVLPIRFTVLPKIVFGGALAILALTLYTNQYFHGGVWGTLHNKSVKPKIEITNSTLDQDVISFQIFRVEGADVYGSFLIGIKIVDGNENTILELDQKALANFPKENIKNRYVAQIKSGKHSMIIPLGAKANLEIREEKLAHLSNGSYKVILTDISGLTWTDTFEINK
;
A
#
# COMPACT_ATOMS: atom_id res chain seq x y z
N MET A 1 -29.00 38.41 -11.71
CA MET A 1 -27.57 38.80 -11.62
C MET A 1 -26.79 37.89 -10.68
N GLN A 2 -27.23 37.68 -9.44
CA GLN A 2 -26.54 36.88 -8.41
C GLN A 2 -26.14 35.44 -8.83
N ASN A 3 -26.99 34.73 -9.59
CA ASN A 3 -26.67 33.36 -10.03
C ASN A 3 -25.63 33.31 -11.18
N LYS A 4 -25.53 34.39 -11.97
CA LYS A 4 -24.56 34.51 -13.07
C LYS A 4 -23.16 34.86 -12.54
N GLU A 5 -23.10 35.76 -11.56
CA GLU A 5 -21.85 36.09 -10.85
C GLU A 5 -21.32 34.90 -10.08
N LEU A 6 -22.19 34.16 -9.37
CA LEU A 6 -21.80 32.94 -8.67
C LEU A 6 -21.25 31.87 -9.62
N LEU A 7 -21.91 31.65 -10.77
CA LEU A 7 -21.43 30.73 -11.80
C LEU A 7 -20.05 31.17 -12.32
N GLN A 8 -19.83 32.48 -12.52
CA GLN A 8 -18.53 33.02 -12.92
C GLN A 8 -17.46 32.76 -11.86
N SER A 9 -17.77 32.90 -10.57
CA SER A 9 -16.85 32.56 -9.48
C SER A 9 -16.44 31.08 -9.51
N TYR A 10 -17.38 30.16 -9.73
CA TYR A 10 -17.07 28.73 -9.89
C TYR A 10 -16.19 28.46 -11.11
N HIS A 11 -16.46 29.10 -12.25
CA HIS A 11 -15.62 28.94 -13.44
C HIS A 11 -14.19 29.44 -13.22
N MET A 12 -14.01 30.53 -12.48
CA MET A 12 -12.69 31.05 -12.12
C MET A 12 -11.97 30.12 -11.14
N ALA A 13 -12.67 29.62 -10.11
CA ALA A 13 -12.11 28.64 -9.18
C ALA A 13 -11.66 27.38 -9.92
N GLY A 14 -12.52 26.84 -10.80
CA GLY A 14 -12.21 25.69 -11.65
C GLY A 14 -11.06 25.93 -12.63
N LEU A 15 -10.88 27.17 -13.10
CA LEU A 15 -9.73 27.57 -13.93
C LEU A 15 -8.43 27.59 -13.12
N PHE A 16 -8.45 28.08 -11.88
CA PHE A 16 -7.27 28.07 -11.00
C PHE A 16 -6.87 26.65 -10.59
N THR A 17 -7.83 25.74 -10.46
CA THR A 17 -7.54 24.32 -10.18
C THR A 17 -7.16 23.50 -11.41
N LEU A 18 -7.05 24.09 -12.61
CA LEU A 18 -6.73 23.37 -13.84
C LEU A 18 -5.41 22.60 -13.73
N THR A 19 -4.37 23.22 -13.15
CA THR A 19 -3.06 22.57 -12.97
C THR A 19 -3.17 21.34 -12.06
N LEU A 20 -3.87 21.45 -10.93
CA LEU A 20 -4.12 20.31 -10.04
C LEU A 20 -4.81 19.20 -10.81
N ARG A 21 -5.83 19.54 -11.59
CA ARG A 21 -6.64 18.61 -12.35
C ARG A 21 -5.84 17.84 -13.41
N LEU A 22 -4.96 18.52 -14.15
CA LEU A 22 -4.11 17.91 -15.17
C LEU A 22 -3.03 17.02 -14.54
N VAL A 23 -2.33 17.53 -13.53
CA VAL A 23 -1.22 16.80 -12.90
C VAL A 23 -1.74 15.58 -12.15
N ILE A 24 -2.77 15.72 -11.33
CA ILE A 24 -3.33 14.58 -10.59
C ILE A 24 -4.03 13.58 -11.49
N GLY A 25 -4.64 14.04 -12.58
CA GLY A 25 -5.21 13.14 -13.56
C GLY A 25 -4.15 12.31 -14.26
N TRP A 26 -3.00 12.91 -14.59
CA TRP A 26 -1.86 12.20 -15.15
C TRP A 26 -1.24 11.20 -14.16
N THR A 27 -1.13 11.53 -12.87
CA THR A 27 -0.55 10.58 -11.89
C THR A 27 -1.36 9.27 -11.83
N TYR A 28 -2.69 9.33 -11.87
CA TYR A 28 -3.52 8.12 -11.94
C TYR A 28 -3.54 7.47 -13.32
N PHE A 29 -3.72 8.26 -14.39
CA PHE A 29 -3.78 7.69 -15.75
C PHE A 29 -2.45 7.03 -16.16
N SER A 30 -1.31 7.60 -15.75
CA SER A 30 0.00 7.04 -16.02
C SER A 30 0.24 5.69 -15.33
N ALA A 31 -0.49 5.37 -14.25
CA ALA A 31 -0.44 4.06 -13.64
C ALA A 31 -1.00 2.99 -14.60
N PHE A 32 -2.17 3.24 -15.19
CA PHE A 32 -2.72 2.40 -16.27
C PHE A 32 -1.76 2.33 -17.47
N TRP A 33 -1.28 3.48 -17.93
CA TRP A 33 -0.40 3.54 -19.12
C TRP A 33 0.87 2.71 -18.94
N ARG A 34 1.52 2.83 -17.77
CA ARG A 34 2.72 2.05 -17.47
C ARG A 34 2.46 0.55 -17.36
N ARG A 35 1.33 0.14 -16.75
CA ARG A 35 1.02 -1.27 -16.43
C ARG A 35 0.45 -2.09 -17.57
N LEU A 36 -0.05 -1.45 -18.63
CA LEU A 36 -0.68 -2.13 -19.76
C LEU A 36 -0.04 -1.82 -21.10
N ILE A 37 0.55 -0.63 -21.26
CA ILE A 37 1.07 -0.18 -22.56
C ILE A 37 2.60 -0.25 -22.59
N LEU A 38 3.26 0.21 -21.53
CA LEU A 38 4.74 0.21 -21.49
C LEU A 38 5.31 -1.11 -20.99
N GLU A 39 4.69 -1.70 -19.96
CA GLU A 39 5.11 -2.97 -19.38
C GLU A 39 3.86 -3.80 -19.07
N ASN A 40 3.87 -5.11 -19.34
CA ASN A 40 2.75 -5.97 -18.96
C ASN A 40 2.88 -6.39 -17.47
N LYS A 41 2.32 -5.57 -16.57
CA LYS A 41 2.46 -5.74 -15.11
C LYS A 41 1.23 -6.36 -14.42
N LEU A 42 0.20 -6.70 -15.19
CA LEU A 42 -0.99 -7.40 -14.69
C LEU A 42 -0.90 -8.92 -14.84
N ASP A 43 0.12 -9.44 -15.52
CA ASP A 43 0.32 -10.87 -15.68
C ASP A 43 1.00 -11.46 -14.42
N PRO A 44 0.31 -12.35 -13.68
CA PRO A 44 0.86 -12.99 -12.48
C PRO A 44 2.15 -13.78 -12.71
N ASP A 45 2.35 -14.29 -13.93
CA ASP A 45 3.49 -15.13 -14.26
C ASP A 45 4.75 -14.32 -14.62
N THR A 46 4.61 -13.00 -14.74
CA THR A 46 5.70 -12.11 -15.12
C THR A 46 6.38 -11.46 -13.92
N ALA A 47 7.69 -11.24 -14.05
CA ALA A 47 8.47 -10.57 -13.03
C ALA A 47 7.96 -9.13 -12.79
N GLY A 48 7.64 -8.84 -11.53
CA GLY A 48 7.11 -7.56 -11.11
C GLY A 48 5.60 -7.43 -11.31
N TYR A 49 4.86 -8.53 -11.31
CA TYR A 49 3.42 -8.54 -11.15
C TYR A 49 3.00 -7.60 -10.02
N ILE A 50 2.06 -6.69 -10.31
CA ILE A 50 1.69 -5.66 -9.34
C ILE A 50 1.03 -6.19 -8.08
N GLY A 51 0.38 -7.37 -8.15
CA GLY A 51 -0.21 -7.99 -6.96
C GLY A 51 0.83 -8.32 -5.89
N GLU A 52 2.08 -8.59 -6.26
CA GLU A 52 3.17 -8.78 -5.28
C GLU A 52 3.39 -7.51 -4.45
N LYS A 53 3.18 -6.31 -5.02
CA LYS A 53 3.31 -5.06 -4.27
C LYS A 53 2.26 -4.89 -3.18
N PHE A 54 1.11 -5.57 -3.29
CA PHE A 54 0.10 -5.53 -2.22
C PHE A 54 0.57 -6.25 -0.95
N ASN A 55 1.49 -7.23 -1.06
CA ASN A 55 2.16 -7.78 0.12
C ASN A 55 2.92 -6.70 0.87
N HIS A 56 3.56 -5.77 0.16
CA HIS A 56 4.34 -4.71 0.78
C HIS A 56 3.46 -3.77 1.61
N PHE A 57 2.17 -3.64 1.29
CA PHE A 57 1.25 -2.77 2.03
C PHE A 57 0.81 -3.39 3.36
N LEU A 58 0.71 -4.72 3.43
CA LEU A 58 0.09 -5.45 4.54
C LEU A 58 0.67 -5.14 5.94
N PRO A 59 2.00 -5.14 6.18
CA PRO A 59 2.55 -5.12 7.53
C PRO A 59 2.12 -3.93 8.40
N ASN A 60 2.09 -2.73 7.83
CA ASN A 60 1.80 -1.49 8.56
C ASN A 60 0.62 -0.69 7.99
N ALA A 61 -0.24 -1.31 7.16
CA ALA A 61 -1.46 -0.68 6.69
C ALA A 61 -2.36 -0.24 7.86
N LEU A 62 -3.03 0.90 7.70
CA LEU A 62 -3.90 1.52 8.67
C LEU A 62 -5.37 1.19 8.33
N GLY A 63 -6.05 0.43 9.20
CA GLY A 63 -7.49 0.15 9.10
C GLY A 63 -7.92 -0.81 7.99
N ILE A 64 -7.08 -1.08 6.99
CA ILE A 64 -7.42 -1.94 5.83
C ILE A 64 -6.64 -3.26 5.75
N LYS A 65 -5.90 -3.63 6.82
CA LYS A 65 -5.12 -4.88 6.87
C LYS A 65 -5.91 -6.14 6.51
N PRO A 66 -7.13 -6.40 7.04
CA PRO A 66 -7.86 -7.63 6.75
C PRO A 66 -8.22 -7.77 5.27
N ILE A 67 -8.51 -6.66 4.60
CA ILE A 67 -8.84 -6.64 3.17
C ILE A 67 -7.60 -6.97 2.36
N ILE A 68 -6.45 -6.36 2.69
CA ILE A 68 -5.19 -6.66 2.02
C ILE A 68 -4.79 -8.12 2.24
N GLU A 69 -4.91 -8.63 3.48
CA GLU A 69 -4.59 -10.02 3.82
C GLU A 69 -5.43 -11.01 3.02
N TYR A 70 -6.74 -10.76 2.89
CA TYR A 70 -7.63 -11.56 2.05
C TYR A 70 -7.18 -11.58 0.57
N LEU A 71 -6.80 -10.43 0.02
CA LEU A 71 -6.33 -10.36 -1.37
C LEU A 71 -5.02 -11.13 -1.55
N VAL A 72 -4.02 -10.92 -0.69
CA VAL A 72 -2.70 -11.58 -0.84
C VAL A 72 -2.71 -13.07 -0.51
N THR A 73 -3.78 -13.58 0.11
CA THR A 73 -4.02 -15.01 0.31
C THR A 73 -4.87 -15.63 -0.80
N THR A 74 -5.52 -14.82 -1.63
CA THR A 74 -6.45 -15.26 -2.69
C THR A 74 -6.03 -14.69 -4.05
N PRO A 75 -5.13 -15.36 -4.80
CA PRO A 75 -4.55 -14.84 -6.05
C PRO A 75 -5.57 -14.39 -7.09
N ASP A 76 -6.65 -15.15 -7.28
CA ASP A 76 -7.70 -14.82 -8.26
C ASP A 76 -8.42 -13.51 -7.90
N ALA A 77 -8.76 -13.34 -6.62
CA ALA A 77 -9.40 -12.12 -6.13
C ALA A 77 -8.45 -10.91 -6.22
N LEU A 78 -7.17 -11.11 -5.92
CA LEU A 78 -6.14 -10.09 -6.08
C LEU A 78 -6.02 -9.63 -7.54
N TRP A 79 -5.99 -10.56 -8.49
CA TRP A 79 -5.90 -10.21 -9.91
C TRP A 79 -7.08 -9.36 -10.36
N TRP A 80 -8.31 -9.77 -10.01
CA TRP A 80 -9.51 -8.98 -10.32
C TRP A 80 -9.49 -7.61 -9.66
N ALA A 81 -9.05 -7.53 -8.40
CA ALA A 81 -8.88 -6.25 -7.71
C ALA A 81 -7.87 -5.36 -8.47
N MET A 82 -6.73 -5.90 -8.91
CA MET A 82 -5.71 -5.14 -9.64
C MET A 82 -6.20 -4.64 -10.99
N ALA A 83 -6.94 -5.48 -11.72
CA ALA A 83 -7.54 -5.11 -13.00
C ALA A 83 -8.57 -3.98 -12.81
N VAL A 84 -9.49 -4.12 -11.84
CA VAL A 84 -10.50 -3.11 -11.52
C VAL A 84 -9.85 -1.80 -11.08
N PHE A 85 -8.88 -1.84 -10.17
CA PHE A 85 -8.16 -0.63 -9.74
C PHE A 85 -7.48 0.06 -10.91
N THR A 86 -6.82 -0.69 -11.79
CA THR A 86 -6.13 -0.14 -12.96
C THR A 86 -7.10 0.51 -13.94
N ILE A 87 -8.27 -0.07 -14.16
CA ILE A 87 -9.33 0.51 -15.00
C ILE A 87 -9.89 1.78 -14.35
N VAL A 88 -10.16 1.76 -13.04
CA VAL A 88 -10.66 2.92 -12.30
C VAL A 88 -9.65 4.07 -12.35
N GLU A 89 -8.36 3.81 -12.13
CA GLU A 89 -7.30 4.80 -12.26
C GLU A 89 -7.25 5.41 -13.67
N ALA A 90 -7.44 4.59 -14.71
CA ALA A 90 -7.49 5.04 -16.10
C ALA A 90 -8.67 5.99 -16.34
N ILE A 91 -9.88 5.58 -15.93
CA ILE A 91 -11.11 6.35 -16.13
C ILE A 91 -11.03 7.65 -15.33
N VAL A 92 -10.76 7.56 -14.03
CA VAL A 92 -10.66 8.72 -13.14
C VAL A 92 -9.59 9.68 -13.63
N GLY A 93 -8.39 9.17 -13.93
CA GLY A 93 -7.26 9.98 -14.39
C GLY A 93 -7.54 10.67 -15.73
N LEU A 94 -8.08 9.96 -16.71
CA LEU A 94 -8.38 10.55 -18.02
C LEU A 94 -9.53 11.57 -17.94
N PHE A 95 -10.62 11.22 -17.26
CA PHE A 95 -11.81 12.05 -17.21
C PHE A 95 -11.60 13.29 -16.34
N ILE A 96 -10.83 13.19 -15.26
CA ILE A 96 -10.45 14.37 -14.48
C ILE A 96 -9.57 15.29 -15.33
N MET A 97 -8.59 14.80 -16.11
CA MET A 97 -7.79 15.65 -17.01
C MET A 97 -8.66 16.40 -18.03
N MET A 98 -9.60 15.69 -18.67
CA MET A 98 -10.53 16.29 -19.64
C MET A 98 -11.58 17.20 -18.99
N GLY A 99 -11.83 17.04 -17.69
CA GLY A 99 -12.88 17.76 -16.98
C GLY A 99 -14.28 17.26 -17.31
N LEU A 100 -14.43 15.95 -17.42
CA LEU A 100 -15.71 15.28 -17.63
C LEU A 100 -16.20 14.71 -16.30
N PHE A 101 -17.40 15.09 -15.87
CA PHE A 101 -17.94 14.74 -14.56
C PHE A 101 -16.94 15.07 -13.44
N THR A 102 -16.42 16.30 -13.45
CA THR A 102 -15.25 16.70 -12.66
C THR A 102 -15.40 16.36 -11.18
N ARG A 103 -16.55 16.62 -10.57
CA ARG A 103 -16.80 16.34 -9.15
C ARG A 103 -16.86 14.85 -8.83
N LEU A 104 -17.50 14.06 -9.69
CA LEU A 104 -17.50 12.60 -9.56
C LEU A 104 -16.08 12.05 -9.65
N MET A 105 -15.30 12.52 -10.62
CA MET A 105 -13.90 12.11 -10.76
C MET A 105 -13.05 12.58 -9.57
N SER A 106 -13.36 13.73 -8.97
CA SER A 106 -12.71 14.18 -7.72
C SER A 106 -12.97 13.26 -6.54
N ILE A 107 -14.17 12.68 -6.43
CA ILE A 107 -14.46 11.63 -5.44
C ILE A 107 -13.59 10.39 -5.72
N GLY A 108 -13.44 10.02 -6.99
CA GLY A 108 -12.53 8.96 -7.42
C GLY A 108 -11.08 9.23 -6.99
N VAL A 109 -10.56 10.43 -7.29
CA VAL A 109 -9.22 10.88 -6.87
C VAL A 109 -9.07 10.82 -5.35
N PHE A 110 -10.02 11.36 -4.60
CA PHE A 110 -10.01 11.33 -3.14
C PHE A 110 -9.96 9.89 -2.61
N SER A 111 -10.77 9.00 -3.17
CA SER A 111 -10.88 7.60 -2.73
C SER A 111 -9.61 6.79 -3.06
N LEU A 112 -9.06 6.98 -4.26
CA LEU A 112 -7.79 6.35 -4.67
C LEU A 112 -6.63 6.84 -3.79
N ALA A 113 -6.55 8.15 -3.55
CA ALA A 113 -5.54 8.74 -2.67
C ALA A 113 -5.67 8.22 -1.23
N MET A 114 -6.89 8.11 -0.72
CA MET A 114 -7.15 7.54 0.61
C MET A 114 -6.72 6.07 0.69
N GLY A 115 -7.02 5.27 -0.33
CA GLY A 115 -6.59 3.87 -0.40
C GLY A 115 -5.07 3.72 -0.34
N ILE A 116 -4.34 4.54 -1.10
CA ILE A 116 -2.87 4.59 -1.08
C ILE A 116 -2.38 5.04 0.30
N LEU A 117 -2.93 6.11 0.87
CA LEU A 117 -2.54 6.62 2.18
C LEU A 117 -2.69 5.56 3.28
N LEU A 118 -3.84 4.87 3.30
CA LEU A 118 -4.14 3.86 4.33
C LEU A 118 -3.34 2.57 4.13
N GLY A 119 -3.06 2.16 2.89
CA GLY A 119 -2.33 0.93 2.60
C GLY A 119 -0.82 1.10 2.69
N SER A 120 -0.30 2.11 2.01
CA SER A 120 1.13 2.28 1.75
C SER A 120 1.72 3.56 2.31
N GLY A 121 0.98 4.39 3.07
CA GLY A 121 1.49 5.66 3.61
C GLY A 121 2.70 5.54 4.57
N TRP A 122 3.09 4.34 4.96
CA TRP A 122 4.30 4.08 5.73
C TRP A 122 5.52 3.75 4.86
N LEU A 123 5.31 3.47 3.57
CA LEU A 123 6.37 3.20 2.62
C LEU A 123 7.12 4.49 2.24
N GLY A 124 8.37 4.33 1.82
CA GLY A 124 9.28 5.43 1.53
C GLY A 124 10.67 5.22 2.13
N THR A 125 11.58 4.62 1.35
CA THR A 125 12.93 4.26 1.84
C THR A 125 13.83 5.49 2.03
N THR A 126 13.61 6.53 1.23
CA THR A 126 14.39 7.78 1.24
C THR A 126 13.54 9.01 1.53
N CYS A 127 12.31 9.04 1.01
CA CYS A 127 11.37 10.15 1.11
C CYS A 127 9.99 9.63 1.57
N LEU A 128 9.12 10.51 2.05
CA LEU A 128 7.74 10.18 2.46
C LEU A 128 6.81 10.03 1.24
N ASP A 129 7.22 9.27 0.24
CA ASP A 129 6.66 9.32 -1.12
C ASP A 129 5.18 8.94 -1.15
N GLU A 130 4.83 7.73 -0.70
CA GLU A 130 3.45 7.24 -0.69
C GLU A 130 2.53 8.06 0.22
N TRP A 131 3.07 8.52 1.36
CA TRP A 131 2.34 9.40 2.27
C TRP A 131 2.01 10.75 1.62
N GLN A 132 3.01 11.40 0.99
CA GLN A 132 2.85 12.68 0.29
C GLN A 132 1.84 12.56 -0.85
N ILE A 133 1.93 11.50 -1.66
CA ILE A 133 0.97 11.21 -2.72
C ILE A 133 -0.44 11.08 -2.14
N GLY A 134 -0.60 10.34 -1.05
CA GLY A 134 -1.87 10.14 -0.37
C GLY A 134 -2.50 11.43 0.13
N VAL A 135 -1.79 12.20 0.97
CA VAL A 135 -2.35 13.42 1.59
C VAL A 135 -2.59 14.54 0.58
N LEU A 136 -1.68 14.73 -0.39
CA LEU A 136 -1.86 15.72 -1.45
C LEU A 136 -2.98 15.31 -2.40
N GLY A 137 -3.16 14.01 -2.66
CA GLY A 137 -4.25 13.50 -3.48
C GLY A 137 -5.62 13.71 -2.82
N VAL A 138 -5.72 13.44 -1.52
CA VAL A 138 -6.92 13.70 -0.71
C VAL A 138 -7.28 15.20 -0.73
N ALA A 139 -6.29 16.07 -0.46
CA ALA A 139 -6.49 17.52 -0.50
C ALA A 139 -6.89 18.04 -1.88
N SER A 140 -6.26 17.52 -2.93
CA SER A 140 -6.56 17.88 -4.32
C SER A 140 -7.95 17.43 -4.75
N GLY A 141 -8.34 16.19 -4.42
CA GLY A 141 -9.69 15.67 -4.68
C GLY A 141 -10.76 16.53 -4.01
N PHE A 142 -10.58 16.86 -2.73
CA PHE A 142 -11.51 17.75 -2.01
C PHE A 142 -11.59 19.16 -2.64
N THR A 143 -10.44 19.74 -2.98
CA THR A 143 -10.37 21.09 -3.58
C THR A 143 -11.05 21.12 -4.95
N ILE A 144 -10.79 20.14 -5.81
CA ILE A 144 -11.38 20.07 -7.15
C ILE A 144 -12.89 19.76 -7.07
N PHE A 145 -13.34 18.97 -6.09
CA PHE A 145 -14.77 18.75 -5.87
C PHE A 145 -15.50 20.08 -5.58
N LEU A 146 -14.92 20.91 -4.71
CA LEU A 146 -15.50 22.20 -4.38
C LEU A 146 -15.46 23.19 -5.56
N SER A 147 -14.31 23.30 -6.24
CA SER A 147 -14.14 24.25 -7.35
C SER A 147 -14.91 23.84 -8.61
N GLY A 148 -15.07 22.54 -8.86
CA GLY A 148 -15.50 22.00 -10.15
C GLY A 148 -14.46 22.30 -11.24
N SER A 149 -14.92 22.44 -12.48
CA SER A 149 -14.05 22.83 -13.60
C SER A 149 -14.41 24.18 -14.23
N GLY A 150 -13.42 24.75 -14.92
CA GLY A 150 -13.54 26.01 -15.64
C GLY A 150 -13.62 25.84 -17.15
N LYS A 151 -13.29 26.91 -17.87
CA LYS A 151 -13.42 27.05 -19.35
C LYS A 151 -12.76 25.92 -20.16
N TYR A 152 -11.65 25.36 -19.68
CA TYR A 152 -10.91 24.27 -20.33
C TYR A 152 -11.37 22.90 -19.82
N SER A 153 -12.64 22.58 -20.04
CA SER A 153 -13.24 21.32 -19.61
C SER A 153 -14.38 20.87 -20.51
N LEU A 154 -14.60 19.55 -20.55
CA LEU A 154 -15.77 18.97 -21.19
C LEU A 154 -17.07 19.35 -20.46
N ASP A 155 -17.09 19.44 -19.13
CA ASP A 155 -18.26 19.90 -18.39
C ASP A 155 -18.70 21.32 -18.82
N TYR A 156 -17.75 22.25 -18.98
CA TYR A 156 -18.03 23.60 -19.46
C TYR A 156 -18.52 23.60 -20.91
N PHE A 157 -17.92 22.78 -21.78
CA PHE A 157 -18.40 22.60 -23.14
C PHE A 157 -19.84 22.07 -23.19
N LEU A 158 -20.15 21.06 -22.37
CA LEU A 158 -21.50 20.48 -22.29
C LEU A 158 -22.53 21.51 -21.80
N GLN A 159 -22.16 22.35 -20.82
CA GLN A 159 -23.02 23.41 -20.31
C GLN A 159 -23.27 24.50 -21.34
N THR A 160 -22.23 24.97 -22.03
CA THR A 160 -22.35 26.04 -23.04
C THR A 160 -23.15 25.60 -24.26
N LYS A 161 -23.10 24.32 -24.63
CA LYS A 161 -23.93 23.73 -25.69
C LYS A 161 -25.33 23.32 -25.21
N ASN A 162 -25.65 23.52 -23.94
CA ASN A 162 -26.97 23.30 -23.34
C ASN A 162 -27.51 21.87 -23.56
N TYR A 163 -26.64 20.87 -23.45
CA TYR A 163 -27.00 19.46 -23.58
C TYR A 163 -28.02 19.04 -22.51
N LYS A 164 -28.85 18.03 -22.80
CA LYS A 164 -29.90 17.57 -21.88
C LYS A 164 -29.37 17.18 -20.50
N ILE A 165 -28.20 16.54 -20.45
CA ILE A 165 -27.59 16.09 -19.20
C ILE A 165 -27.26 17.24 -18.24
N THR A 166 -26.88 18.42 -18.75
CA THR A 166 -26.48 19.57 -17.92
C THR A 166 -27.65 20.31 -17.31
N LYS A 167 -28.89 20.03 -17.77
CA LYS A 167 -30.12 20.58 -17.21
C LYS A 167 -30.61 19.82 -15.98
N HIS A 168 -30.13 18.59 -15.79
CA HIS A 168 -30.54 17.77 -14.66
C HIS A 168 -29.85 18.28 -13.37
N PRO A 169 -30.55 18.41 -12.25
CA PRO A 169 -29.97 18.93 -10.99
C PRO A 169 -28.79 18.09 -10.48
N ILE A 170 -28.76 16.80 -10.82
CA ILE A 170 -27.65 15.90 -10.47
C ILE A 170 -26.33 16.29 -11.15
N PHE A 171 -26.39 16.97 -12.30
CA PHE A 171 -25.18 17.38 -13.02
C PHE A 171 -24.36 18.38 -12.20
N SER A 172 -25.00 19.25 -11.41
CA SER A 172 -24.27 20.16 -10.53
C SER A 172 -23.49 19.42 -9.43
N TRP A 173 -23.91 18.21 -9.04
CA TRP A 173 -23.20 17.37 -8.08
C TRP A 173 -22.11 16.50 -8.71
N LEU A 174 -22.33 16.00 -9.94
CA LEU A 174 -21.40 15.08 -10.60
C LEU A 174 -20.41 15.79 -11.53
N GLY A 175 -20.88 16.80 -12.27
CA GLY A 175 -20.10 17.61 -13.19
C GLY A 175 -19.61 18.90 -12.55
N SER A 176 -19.82 20.01 -13.24
CA SER A 176 -19.35 21.34 -12.82
C SER A 176 -20.51 22.34 -12.79
N GLY A 177 -20.25 23.59 -12.41
CA GLY A 177 -21.25 24.64 -12.25
C GLY A 177 -21.57 24.93 -10.78
N VAL A 178 -22.61 25.76 -10.55
CA VAL A 178 -22.98 26.20 -9.20
C VAL A 178 -23.37 25.00 -8.35
N LEU A 179 -22.61 24.78 -7.28
CA LEU A 179 -22.90 23.73 -6.32
C LEU A 179 -24.19 24.10 -5.56
N PRO A 180 -25.18 23.19 -5.44
CA PRO A 180 -26.48 23.49 -4.82
C PRO A 180 -26.38 23.46 -3.29
N ILE A 181 -25.43 24.21 -2.74
CA ILE A 181 -25.20 24.39 -1.30
C ILE A 181 -25.44 25.86 -0.96
N ARG A 182 -26.08 26.12 0.18
CA ARG A 182 -26.33 27.49 0.66
C ARG A 182 -24.99 28.20 0.93
N PHE A 183 -24.87 29.44 0.47
CA PHE A 183 -23.65 30.24 0.62
C PHE A 183 -23.21 30.44 2.10
N THR A 184 -24.15 30.41 3.05
CA THR A 184 -23.84 30.49 4.49
C THR A 184 -23.25 29.20 5.07
N VAL A 185 -23.44 28.07 4.39
CA VAL A 185 -22.98 26.74 4.82
C VAL A 185 -21.67 26.37 4.10
N LEU A 186 -21.48 26.81 2.85
CA LEU A 186 -20.32 26.47 2.05
C LEU A 186 -18.98 26.80 2.75
N PRO A 187 -18.74 28.00 3.33
CA PRO A 187 -17.50 28.28 4.05
C PRO A 187 -17.27 27.36 5.25
N LYS A 188 -18.33 26.94 5.94
CA LYS A 188 -18.23 25.99 7.08
C LYS A 188 -17.82 24.61 6.61
N ILE A 189 -18.33 24.15 5.47
CA ILE A 189 -17.93 22.88 4.84
C ILE A 189 -16.46 22.95 4.41
N VAL A 190 -16.07 24.04 3.74
CA VAL A 190 -14.67 24.22 3.29
C VAL A 190 -13.73 24.24 4.48
N PHE A 191 -14.03 25.02 5.52
CA PHE A 191 -13.22 25.11 6.72
C PHE A 191 -13.14 23.79 7.48
N GLY A 192 -14.29 23.13 7.71
CA GLY A 192 -14.35 21.84 8.39
C GLY A 192 -13.61 20.74 7.63
N GLY A 193 -13.78 20.68 6.31
CA GLY A 193 -13.06 19.73 5.46
C GLY A 193 -11.56 19.99 5.42
N ALA A 194 -11.12 21.25 5.34
CA ALA A 194 -9.71 21.61 5.41
C ALA A 194 -9.07 21.21 6.75
N LEU A 195 -9.75 21.46 7.87
CA LEU A 195 -9.29 21.02 9.19
C LEU A 195 -9.24 19.50 9.31
N ALA A 196 -10.25 18.79 8.78
CA ALA A 196 -10.27 17.33 8.79
C ALA A 196 -9.11 16.72 7.97
N ILE A 197 -8.82 17.27 6.80
CA ILE A 197 -7.70 16.83 5.96
C ILE A 197 -6.37 17.15 6.61
N LEU A 198 -6.23 18.33 7.25
CA LEU A 198 -5.03 18.66 8.03
C LEU A 198 -4.85 17.70 9.21
N ALA A 199 -5.91 17.42 9.96
CA ALA A 199 -5.88 16.48 11.07
C ALA A 199 -5.50 15.06 10.61
N LEU A 200 -6.08 14.59 9.49
CA LEU A 200 -5.70 13.32 8.86
C LEU A 200 -4.22 13.31 8.47
N THR A 201 -3.73 14.40 7.87
CA THR A 201 -2.32 14.55 7.47
C THR A 201 -1.40 14.45 8.68
N LEU A 202 -1.67 15.22 9.74
CA LEU A 202 -0.86 15.19 10.97
C LEU A 202 -0.93 13.83 11.67
N TYR A 203 -2.14 13.25 11.75
CA TYR A 203 -2.34 11.94 12.37
C TYR A 203 -1.58 10.84 11.64
N THR A 204 -1.69 10.77 10.32
CA THR A 204 -0.99 9.74 9.53
C THR A 204 0.51 9.94 9.52
N ASN A 205 1.01 11.19 9.50
CA ASN A 205 2.43 11.48 9.66
C ASN A 205 2.96 10.99 11.02
N GLN A 206 2.20 11.24 12.09
CA GLN A 206 2.56 10.75 13.42
C GLN A 206 2.50 9.22 13.49
N TYR A 207 1.45 8.61 12.96
CA TYR A 207 1.24 7.16 13.03
C TYR A 207 2.30 6.38 12.24
N PHE A 208 2.64 6.83 11.03
CA PHE A 208 3.56 6.11 10.15
C PHE A 208 5.04 6.39 10.42
N HIS A 209 5.37 7.64 10.81
CA HIS A 209 6.76 8.11 10.84
C HIS A 209 7.18 8.72 12.17
N GLY A 210 6.24 8.97 13.10
CA GLY A 210 6.53 9.76 14.31
C GLY A 210 6.89 11.21 13.97
N GLY A 211 6.38 11.74 12.85
CA GLY A 211 6.85 12.98 12.25
C GLY A 211 6.31 14.28 12.86
N VAL A 212 5.51 14.24 13.93
CA VAL A 212 4.98 15.43 14.61
C VAL A 212 5.59 15.59 16.01
N TRP A 213 5.66 14.50 16.79
CA TRP A 213 6.28 14.48 18.11
C TRP A 213 6.90 13.11 18.42
N GLY A 214 7.85 13.09 19.36
CA GLY A 214 8.53 11.86 19.79
C GLY A 214 9.71 11.51 18.88
N THR A 215 10.02 10.21 18.78
CA THR A 215 11.15 9.71 17.99
C THR A 215 10.75 9.43 16.54
N LEU A 216 11.42 10.11 15.62
CA LEU A 216 11.30 9.85 14.19
C LEU A 216 11.76 8.42 13.89
N HIS A 217 11.00 7.71 13.08
CA HIS A 217 11.32 6.37 12.64
C HIS A 217 10.94 6.16 11.17
N ASN A 218 11.64 5.25 10.50
CA ASN A 218 11.31 4.83 9.14
C ASN A 218 11.35 3.31 9.04
N LYS A 219 10.17 2.72 9.00
CA LYS A 219 9.98 1.26 8.90
C LYS A 219 10.34 0.70 7.53
N SER A 220 10.62 1.54 6.55
CA SER A 220 10.96 1.12 5.19
C SER A 220 12.48 1.01 4.96
N VAL A 221 13.31 1.25 5.98
CA VAL A 221 14.79 1.22 5.80
C VAL A 221 15.38 -0.12 6.18
N LYS A 222 15.19 -0.57 7.43
CA LYS A 222 15.84 -1.78 7.95
C LYS A 222 14.87 -2.97 7.92
N PRO A 223 15.30 -4.16 7.47
CA PRO A 223 14.44 -5.32 7.53
C PRO A 223 14.11 -5.67 8.98
N LYS A 224 12.90 -6.17 9.18
CA LYS A 224 12.50 -6.82 10.44
C LYS A 224 11.69 -8.06 10.10
N ILE A 225 12.09 -9.17 10.70
CA ILE A 225 11.41 -10.45 10.56
C ILE A 225 10.83 -10.82 11.92
N GLU A 226 9.55 -11.12 11.94
CA GLU A 226 8.86 -11.71 13.08
C GLU A 226 8.84 -13.22 12.91
N ILE A 227 9.23 -13.93 13.97
CA ILE A 227 9.20 -15.39 14.05
C ILE A 227 8.09 -15.75 15.04
N THR A 228 7.22 -16.68 14.68
CA THR A 228 6.06 -17.07 15.49
C THR A 228 5.74 -18.54 15.31
N ASN A 229 4.93 -19.10 16.21
CA ASN A 229 4.44 -20.49 16.14
C ASN A 229 5.57 -21.53 15.96
N SER A 230 6.68 -21.30 16.65
CA SER A 230 7.80 -22.23 16.69
C SER A 230 7.38 -23.49 17.46
N THR A 231 7.39 -24.64 16.79
CA THR A 231 6.96 -25.93 17.32
C THR A 231 7.92 -27.02 16.86
N LEU A 232 8.12 -28.03 17.70
CA LEU A 232 8.87 -29.22 17.36
C LEU A 232 7.93 -30.42 17.37
N ASP A 233 7.85 -31.13 16.23
CA ASP A 233 7.20 -32.41 16.12
C ASP A 233 8.24 -33.46 15.70
N GLN A 234 8.54 -34.38 16.62
CA GLN A 234 9.58 -35.41 16.44
C GLN A 234 10.95 -34.81 16.05
N ASP A 235 11.36 -34.99 14.80
CA ASP A 235 12.61 -34.53 14.20
C ASP A 235 12.44 -33.30 13.30
N VAL A 236 11.23 -32.71 13.27
CA VAL A 236 10.90 -31.55 12.44
C VAL A 236 10.57 -30.35 13.31
N ILE A 237 11.39 -29.31 13.20
CA ILE A 237 11.04 -27.99 13.72
C ILE A 237 10.29 -27.20 12.65
N SER A 238 9.15 -26.63 13.02
CA SER A 238 8.36 -25.75 12.19
C SER A 238 8.21 -24.40 12.87
N PHE A 239 8.51 -23.32 12.15
CA PHE A 239 8.25 -21.96 12.62
C PHE A 239 7.82 -21.07 11.48
N GLN A 240 6.99 -20.09 11.81
CA GLN A 240 6.49 -19.12 10.85
C GLN A 240 7.37 -17.88 10.85
N ILE A 241 7.72 -17.41 9.66
CA ILE A 241 8.41 -16.14 9.46
C ILE A 241 7.51 -15.16 8.70
N PHE A 242 7.54 -13.89 9.11
CA PHE A 242 6.84 -12.80 8.45
C PHE A 242 7.73 -11.56 8.41
N ARG A 243 8.01 -11.04 7.21
CA ARG A 243 8.78 -9.80 7.08
C ARG A 243 7.87 -8.57 7.17
N VAL A 244 8.06 -7.78 8.21
CA VAL A 244 7.17 -6.65 8.56
C VAL A 244 7.74 -5.27 8.20
N GLU A 245 9.05 -5.15 8.03
CA GLU A 245 9.74 -3.88 7.77
C GLU A 245 10.87 -4.03 6.74
N GLY A 246 11.40 -2.89 6.31
CA GLY A 246 12.53 -2.73 5.39
C GLY A 246 12.12 -2.35 3.97
N ALA A 247 13.12 -2.18 3.10
CA ALA A 247 12.91 -1.70 1.75
C ALA A 247 12.03 -2.64 0.90
N ASP A 248 11.14 -2.07 0.10
CA ASP A 248 10.21 -2.78 -0.78
C ASP A 248 10.86 -3.23 -2.11
N VAL A 249 12.02 -2.65 -2.46
CA VAL A 249 12.78 -2.95 -3.69
C VAL A 249 13.68 -4.18 -3.59
N TYR A 250 14.07 -4.60 -2.38
CA TYR A 250 14.94 -5.76 -2.15
C TYR A 250 14.48 -6.62 -0.97
N GLY A 251 14.79 -7.91 -1.03
CA GLY A 251 14.55 -8.85 0.06
C GLY A 251 15.46 -8.59 1.26
N SER A 252 15.07 -9.09 2.44
CA SER A 252 16.07 -9.51 3.43
C SER A 252 16.77 -10.74 2.89
N PHE A 253 18.07 -10.84 3.14
CA PHE A 253 18.91 -11.94 2.67
C PHE A 253 19.38 -12.72 3.89
N LEU A 254 18.61 -13.74 4.22
CA LEU A 254 18.87 -14.60 5.36
C LEU A 254 20.05 -15.52 5.03
N ILE A 255 21.09 -15.46 5.86
CA ILE A 255 22.35 -16.20 5.70
C ILE A 255 22.60 -17.19 6.84
N GLY A 256 21.79 -17.16 7.91
CA GLY A 256 21.93 -18.08 9.02
C GLY A 256 20.59 -18.39 9.68
N ILE A 257 20.39 -19.67 10.01
CA ILE A 257 19.37 -20.12 10.97
C ILE A 257 20.09 -20.92 12.04
N LYS A 258 19.93 -20.55 13.30
CA LYS A 258 20.46 -21.30 14.45
C LYS A 258 19.33 -21.69 15.39
N ILE A 259 19.47 -22.86 15.98
CA ILE A 259 18.64 -23.30 17.11
C ILE A 259 19.59 -23.52 18.28
N VAL A 260 19.33 -22.85 19.39
CA VAL A 260 20.13 -22.95 20.61
C VAL A 260 19.27 -23.41 21.78
N ASP A 261 19.89 -24.12 22.72
CA ASP A 261 19.26 -24.46 24.00
C ASP A 261 19.23 -23.25 24.96
N GLY A 262 18.63 -23.44 26.13
CA GLY A 262 18.60 -22.42 27.20
C GLY A 262 19.96 -22.01 27.76
N ASN A 263 21.03 -22.76 27.46
CA ASN A 263 22.41 -22.45 27.83
C ASN A 263 23.21 -21.80 26.67
N GLU A 264 22.53 -21.45 25.57
CA GLU A 264 23.11 -20.92 24.34
C GLU A 264 24.03 -21.87 23.57
N ASN A 265 23.94 -23.17 23.81
CA ASN A 265 24.65 -24.16 22.99
C ASN A 265 23.92 -24.35 21.65
N THR A 266 24.68 -24.29 20.56
CA THR A 266 24.14 -24.54 19.21
C THR A 266 23.81 -26.01 19.00
N ILE A 267 22.53 -26.28 18.74
CA ILE A 267 22.00 -27.62 18.41
C ILE A 267 22.04 -27.83 16.89
N LEU A 268 21.58 -26.81 16.17
CA LEU A 268 21.50 -26.79 14.72
C LEU A 268 21.97 -25.43 14.21
N GLU A 269 22.74 -25.46 13.13
CA GLU A 269 23.16 -24.27 12.40
C GLU A 269 23.07 -24.56 10.90
N LEU A 270 22.25 -23.77 10.21
CA LEU A 270 22.20 -23.71 8.77
C LEU A 270 22.94 -22.46 8.33
N ASP A 271 24.01 -22.66 7.58
CA ASP A 271 24.84 -21.59 7.04
C ASP A 271 24.28 -21.03 5.72
N GLN A 272 25.00 -20.06 5.16
CA GLN A 272 24.63 -19.39 3.92
C GLN A 272 24.44 -20.38 2.76
N LYS A 273 25.26 -21.44 2.69
CA LYS A 273 25.19 -22.45 1.61
C LYS A 273 23.98 -23.35 1.79
N ALA A 274 23.66 -23.74 3.02
CA ALA A 274 22.47 -24.50 3.33
C ALA A 274 21.20 -23.72 2.97
N LEU A 275 21.14 -22.43 3.29
CA LEU A 275 19.98 -21.58 2.96
C LEU A 275 19.84 -21.27 1.47
N ALA A 276 20.94 -21.14 0.75
CA ALA A 276 20.92 -21.00 -0.71
C ALA A 276 20.38 -22.26 -1.42
N ASN A 277 20.53 -23.43 -0.79
CA ASN A 277 20.06 -24.72 -1.30
C ASN A 277 18.88 -25.28 -0.50
N PHE A 278 18.18 -24.43 0.27
CA PHE A 278 17.08 -24.88 1.11
C PHE A 278 15.96 -25.49 0.25
N PRO A 279 15.44 -26.70 0.59
CA PRO A 279 14.42 -27.37 -0.20
C PRO A 279 13.15 -26.52 -0.31
N LYS A 280 12.56 -26.43 -1.51
CA LYS A 280 11.36 -25.61 -1.73
C LYS A 280 10.14 -26.18 -1.02
N GLU A 281 10.10 -27.50 -0.89
CA GLU A 281 9.06 -28.28 -0.21
C GLU A 281 8.97 -27.94 1.28
N ASN A 282 10.10 -27.49 1.84
CA ASN A 282 10.22 -27.07 3.24
C ASN A 282 9.84 -25.60 3.46
N ILE A 283 9.47 -24.87 2.40
CA ILE A 283 9.02 -23.47 2.47
C ILE A 283 7.54 -23.42 2.10
N LYS A 284 6.68 -23.44 3.10
CA LYS A 284 5.23 -23.34 2.92
C LYS A 284 4.79 -21.87 2.90
N ASN A 285 4.89 -21.25 1.72
CA ASN A 285 4.46 -19.87 1.48
C ASN A 285 2.94 -19.71 1.66
N ARG A 286 2.53 -18.64 2.36
CA ARG A 286 1.11 -18.33 2.60
C ARG A 286 0.56 -17.23 1.71
N TYR A 287 1.41 -16.30 1.27
CA TYR A 287 1.01 -15.15 0.47
C TYR A 287 1.67 -15.17 -0.91
N VAL A 288 1.18 -14.31 -1.82
CA VAL A 288 1.68 -14.22 -3.21
C VAL A 288 3.17 -13.91 -3.28
N ALA A 289 3.71 -13.00 -2.46
CA ALA A 289 5.16 -12.80 -2.37
C ALA A 289 5.82 -13.98 -1.66
N GLN A 290 6.64 -14.73 -2.40
CA GLN A 290 7.22 -15.98 -1.95
C GLN A 290 8.62 -15.81 -1.35
N ILE A 291 8.83 -16.43 -0.20
CA ILE A 291 10.15 -16.76 0.32
C ILE A 291 10.72 -17.90 -0.52
N LYS A 292 11.99 -17.75 -0.93
CA LYS A 292 12.67 -18.72 -1.79
C LYS A 292 14.17 -18.71 -1.58
N SER A 293 14.78 -19.86 -1.86
CA SER A 293 16.23 -20.00 -1.91
C SER A 293 16.78 -19.22 -3.09
N GLY A 294 17.67 -18.26 -2.81
CA GLY A 294 18.40 -17.48 -3.79
C GLY A 294 19.79 -18.05 -4.02
N LYS A 295 20.56 -17.41 -4.92
CA LYS A 295 21.89 -17.90 -5.31
C LYS A 295 22.88 -18.00 -4.14
N HIS A 296 22.75 -17.11 -3.16
CA HIS A 296 23.70 -16.95 -2.06
C HIS A 296 23.04 -16.81 -0.69
N SER A 297 21.72 -16.94 -0.58
CA SER A 297 20.97 -16.73 0.67
C SER A 297 19.52 -17.13 0.46
N MET A 298 18.75 -17.25 1.53
CA MET A 298 17.30 -17.29 1.42
C MET A 298 16.77 -15.85 1.30
N ILE A 299 15.96 -15.60 0.27
CA ILE A 299 15.39 -14.28 -0.03
C ILE A 299 14.01 -14.19 0.64
N ILE A 300 13.82 -13.14 1.43
CA ILE A 300 12.57 -12.87 2.15
C ILE A 300 12.03 -11.49 1.70
N PRO A 301 11.10 -11.47 0.72
CA PRO A 301 10.47 -10.23 0.26
C PRO A 301 9.66 -9.54 1.36
N LEU A 302 9.43 -8.23 1.23
CA LEU A 302 8.63 -7.48 2.19
C LEU A 302 7.20 -8.02 2.22
N GLY A 303 6.63 -8.19 3.40
CA GLY A 303 5.29 -8.74 3.55
C GLY A 303 5.16 -10.21 3.13
N ALA A 304 6.26 -10.92 2.85
CA ALA A 304 6.23 -12.35 2.60
C ALA A 304 6.07 -13.11 3.94
N LYS A 305 5.25 -14.16 3.90
CA LYS A 305 4.94 -15.00 5.06
C LYS A 305 5.00 -16.47 4.67
N ALA A 306 5.76 -17.26 5.41
CA ALA A 306 5.88 -18.69 5.20
C ALA A 306 6.09 -19.46 6.50
N ASN A 307 5.72 -20.72 6.51
CA ASN A 307 6.21 -21.67 7.49
C ASN A 307 7.46 -22.35 6.93
N LEU A 308 8.55 -22.33 7.69
CA LEU A 308 9.77 -23.07 7.38
C LEU A 308 9.79 -24.37 8.19
N GLU A 309 10.15 -25.46 7.53
CA GLU A 309 10.26 -26.77 8.15
C GLU A 309 11.70 -27.30 7.99
N ILE A 310 12.33 -27.65 9.11
CA ILE A 310 13.68 -28.19 9.11
C ILE A 310 13.64 -29.55 9.77
N ARG A 311 13.99 -30.58 9.00
CA ARG A 311 14.10 -31.96 9.47
C ARG A 311 15.55 -32.26 9.78
N GLU A 312 15.83 -32.67 11.01
CA GLU A 312 17.18 -33.06 11.44
C GLU A 312 17.09 -34.08 12.59
N GLU A 313 17.84 -35.17 12.48
CA GLU A 313 17.78 -36.27 13.45
C GLU A 313 18.12 -35.83 14.88
N LYS A 314 19.03 -34.85 15.03
CA LYS A 314 19.42 -34.29 16.32
C LYS A 314 18.24 -33.68 17.08
N LEU A 315 17.18 -33.24 16.38
CA LEU A 315 16.01 -32.63 17.00
C LEU A 315 15.11 -33.68 17.69
N ALA A 316 15.13 -34.94 17.25
CA ALA A 316 14.30 -36.01 17.81
C ALA A 316 14.59 -36.25 19.31
N HIS A 317 15.85 -36.07 19.71
CA HIS A 317 16.35 -36.39 21.05
C HIS A 317 16.43 -35.17 21.99
N LEU A 318 15.87 -34.03 21.58
CA LEU A 318 15.82 -32.86 22.44
C LEU A 318 14.97 -33.13 23.69
N SER A 319 15.55 -32.80 24.85
CA SER A 319 14.93 -32.84 26.16
C SER A 319 13.94 -31.70 26.34
N ASN A 320 13.03 -31.84 27.32
CA ASN A 320 12.15 -30.75 27.70
C ASN A 320 12.96 -29.52 28.14
N GLY A 321 12.47 -28.34 27.78
CA GLY A 321 13.11 -27.08 28.09
C GLY A 321 12.89 -26.02 27.04
N SER A 322 13.54 -24.88 27.28
CA SER A 322 13.44 -23.68 26.46
C SER A 322 14.49 -23.69 25.35
N TYR A 323 14.06 -23.37 24.14
CA TYR A 323 14.89 -23.29 22.96
C TYR A 323 14.62 -22.01 22.20
N LYS A 324 15.64 -21.52 21.49
CA LYS A 324 15.59 -20.24 20.79
C LYS A 324 15.98 -20.44 19.33
N VAL A 325 15.12 -19.97 18.42
CA VAL A 325 15.43 -19.84 17.00
C VAL A 325 16.08 -18.48 16.79
N ILE A 326 17.20 -18.44 16.07
CA ILE A 326 17.92 -17.22 15.72
C ILE A 326 18.05 -17.16 14.20
N LEU A 327 17.56 -16.09 13.61
CA LEU A 327 17.69 -15.77 12.19
C LEU A 327 18.74 -14.67 12.02
N THR A 328 19.64 -14.82 11.05
CA THR A 328 20.70 -13.84 10.77
C THR A 328 20.63 -13.34 9.32
N ASP A 329 20.50 -12.03 9.15
CA ASP A 329 20.57 -11.36 7.84
C ASP A 329 22.01 -11.03 7.44
N ILE A 330 22.25 -10.87 6.14
CA ILE A 330 23.54 -10.45 5.58
C ILE A 330 24.06 -9.14 6.20
N SER A 331 23.18 -8.25 6.67
CA SER A 331 23.57 -7.01 7.34
C SER A 331 24.07 -7.21 8.78
N GLY A 332 24.05 -8.45 9.30
CA GLY A 332 24.37 -8.79 10.68
C GLY A 332 23.22 -8.59 11.67
N LEU A 333 22.03 -8.19 11.21
CA LEU A 333 20.84 -8.14 12.07
C LEU A 333 20.42 -9.56 12.45
N THR A 334 19.94 -9.70 13.69
CA THR A 334 19.41 -10.97 14.20
C THR A 334 17.99 -10.81 14.73
N TRP A 335 17.17 -11.84 14.53
CA TRP A 335 15.82 -11.94 15.06
C TRP A 335 15.64 -13.26 15.78
N THR A 336 14.93 -13.25 16.89
CA THR A 336 14.81 -14.43 17.76
C THR A 336 13.39 -14.69 18.19
N ASP A 337 13.04 -15.96 18.35
CA ASP A 337 11.82 -16.41 19.02
C ASP A 337 12.15 -17.60 19.92
N THR A 338 11.40 -17.73 21.01
CA THR A 338 11.63 -18.77 22.03
C THR A 338 10.45 -19.72 22.04
N PHE A 339 10.74 -21.01 22.11
CA PHE A 339 9.73 -22.06 22.19
C PHE A 339 10.10 -23.09 23.25
N GLU A 340 9.08 -23.68 23.85
CA GLU A 340 9.22 -24.70 24.88
C GLU A 340 8.92 -26.06 24.30
N ILE A 341 9.75 -27.04 24.63
CA ILE A 341 9.47 -28.45 24.36
C ILE A 341 8.91 -29.07 25.64
N ASN A 342 7.67 -29.54 25.56
CA ASN A 342 6.98 -30.27 26.62
C ASN A 342 6.59 -31.66 26.07
N LYS A 343 7.52 -32.62 26.13
CA LYS A 343 7.27 -34.05 25.86
C LYS A 343 6.77 -34.77 27.10
#